data_AF-A0A7S1E5S7-F1
#
_entry.id   AF-A0A7S1E5S7-F1
#
_cell.length_a   1.000
_cell.length_b   1.000
_cell.length_c   1.000
_cell.angle_alpha   90.00
_cell.angle_beta   90.00
_cell.angle_gamma   90.00
#
_symmetry.space_group_name_H-M   'P 1'
#
loop_
_entity.id
_entity.type
_entity.pdbx_description
1 polymer ?
#
loop_
_entity_poly.entity_id
_entity_poly.type
_entity_poly.pdbx_seq_one_letter_code
_entity_poly.pdbx_strand_id
1 'polypeptide(L)'
;PHPTLVPLSASLVELTLYENALTEIPQLSSFRSLQTLSLHTNRIREVPSDRLPASLSELKLHNNELRWIAPDALSLLEALETLTLHGNSRLRCVPTISLGLEDETMISVDKGVRPCSSGGENG
;
A
#
# COMPACT_ATOMS: atom_id res chain seq x y z
N PRO A 1 -8.33 -37.80 -12.62
CA PRO A 1 -7.89 -36.39 -12.47
C PRO A 1 -8.55 -35.74 -11.26
N HIS A 2 -7.79 -35.47 -10.20
CA HIS A 2 -8.27 -34.61 -9.10
C HIS A 2 -8.33 -33.17 -9.59
N PRO A 3 -9.40 -32.41 -9.31
CA PRO A 3 -9.39 -30.97 -9.56
C PRO A 3 -8.28 -30.35 -8.70
N THR A 4 -7.23 -29.85 -9.35
CA THR A 4 -6.22 -29.03 -8.68
C THR A 4 -6.87 -27.73 -8.28
N LEU A 5 -6.90 -27.45 -6.98
CA LEU A 5 -7.37 -26.17 -6.45
C LEU A 5 -6.49 -25.06 -7.04
N VAL A 6 -7.13 -24.01 -7.54
CA VAL A 6 -6.42 -22.79 -7.95
C VAL A 6 -5.75 -22.21 -6.70
N PRO A 7 -4.44 -21.89 -6.74
CA PRO A 7 -3.78 -21.30 -5.59
C PRO A 7 -4.41 -19.95 -5.28
N LEU A 8 -4.53 -19.62 -3.99
CA LEU A 8 -5.12 -18.34 -3.55
C LEU A 8 -4.43 -17.12 -4.18
N SER A 9 -3.11 -17.22 -4.42
CA SER A 9 -2.34 -16.16 -5.10
C SER A 9 -2.82 -15.85 -6.53
N ALA A 10 -3.59 -16.75 -7.15
CA ALA A 10 -4.14 -16.58 -8.49
C ALA A 10 -5.66 -16.31 -8.50
N SER A 11 -6.32 -16.26 -7.35
CA SER A 11 -7.79 -16.13 -7.27
C SER A 11 -8.30 -15.17 -6.21
N LEU A 12 -7.52 -14.84 -5.18
CA LEU A 12 -7.94 -13.96 -4.10
C LEU A 12 -8.02 -12.51 -4.63
N VAL A 13 -9.20 -11.91 -4.49
CA VAL A 13 -9.49 -10.55 -4.96
C VAL A 13 -9.44 -9.52 -3.84
N GLU A 14 -9.89 -9.90 -2.64
CA GLU A 14 -9.94 -9.03 -1.48
C GLU A 14 -9.29 -9.71 -0.27
N LEU A 15 -8.46 -8.96 0.45
CA LEU A 15 -7.80 -9.39 1.67
C LEU A 15 -7.96 -8.34 2.77
N THR A 16 -8.62 -8.73 3.86
CA THR A 16 -8.85 -7.88 5.01
C THR A 16 -8.03 -8.36 6.21
N LEU A 17 -7.15 -7.50 6.71
CA LEU A 17 -6.24 -7.74 7.83
C LEU A 17 -6.24 -6.54 8.81
N TYR A 18 -7.30 -5.74 8.78
CA TYR A 18 -7.44 -4.56 9.63
C TYR A 18 -7.66 -4.93 11.11
N GLU A 19 -7.43 -3.99 12.02
CA GLU A 19 -7.58 -4.20 13.47
C GLU A 19 -6.75 -5.36 14.03
N ASN A 20 -5.48 -5.41 13.62
CA ASN A 20 -4.52 -6.38 14.09
C ASN A 20 -3.29 -5.69 14.71
N ALA A 21 -2.30 -6.49 15.08
CA ALA A 21 -1.02 -6.01 15.61
C ALA A 21 0.13 -6.12 14.59
N LEU A 22 -0.17 -6.09 13.28
CA LEU A 22 0.85 -6.23 12.24
C LEU A 22 1.82 -5.06 12.30
N THR A 23 3.12 -5.37 12.32
CA THR A 23 4.20 -4.38 12.31
C THR A 23 4.81 -4.18 10.92
N GLU A 24 4.51 -5.10 10.00
CA GLU A 24 4.97 -5.08 8.61
C GLU A 24 3.86 -5.58 7.68
N ILE A 25 3.94 -5.18 6.41
CA ILE A 25 3.08 -5.71 5.34
C ILE A 25 3.52 -7.16 5.08
N PRO A 26 2.60 -8.13 4.99
CA PRO A 26 2.94 -9.50 4.58
C PRO A 26 3.49 -9.54 3.14
N GLN A 27 4.24 -10.58 2.79
CA GLN A 27 4.73 -10.76 1.42
C GLN A 27 3.55 -11.16 0.50
N LEU A 28 2.99 -10.19 -0.23
CA LEU A 28 1.79 -10.33 -1.06
C LEU A 28 2.05 -10.06 -2.55
N SER A 29 3.29 -9.80 -2.95
CA SER A 29 3.64 -9.48 -4.35
C SER A 29 3.20 -10.54 -5.37
N SER A 30 3.06 -11.80 -4.95
CA SER A 30 2.61 -12.90 -5.83
C SER A 30 1.10 -12.96 -6.07
N PHE A 31 0.29 -12.17 -5.35
CA PHE A 31 -1.18 -12.21 -5.43
C PHE A 31 -1.69 -11.38 -6.61
N ARG A 32 -1.61 -11.95 -7.82
CA ARG A 32 -1.86 -11.23 -9.09
C ARG A 32 -3.31 -10.83 -9.34
N SER A 33 -4.24 -11.35 -8.54
CA SER A 33 -5.66 -11.04 -8.65
C SER A 33 -6.15 -10.13 -7.52
N LEU A 34 -5.28 -9.78 -6.57
CA LEU A 34 -5.68 -9.01 -5.39
C LEU A 34 -5.86 -7.54 -5.78
N GLN A 35 -7.08 -7.05 -5.61
CA GLN A 35 -7.51 -5.69 -5.95
C GLN A 35 -7.65 -4.84 -4.69
N THR A 36 -8.20 -5.40 -3.61
CA THR A 36 -8.44 -4.66 -2.36
C THR A 36 -7.62 -5.24 -1.21
N LEU A 37 -6.81 -4.40 -0.57
CA LEU A 37 -6.03 -4.75 0.61
C LEU A 37 -6.32 -3.78 1.77
N SER A 38 -6.90 -4.33 2.83
CA SER A 38 -7.20 -3.57 4.05
C SER A 38 -6.22 -3.91 5.16
N LEU A 39 -5.34 -2.95 5.49
CA LEU A 39 -4.31 -3.04 6.54
C LEU A 39 -4.45 -1.94 7.58
N HIS A 40 -5.56 -1.21 7.60
CA HIS A 40 -5.79 -0.11 8.51
C HIS A 40 -5.89 -0.57 9.98
N THR A 41 -5.66 0.35 10.92
CA THR A 41 -5.68 0.05 12.36
C THR A 41 -4.72 -1.10 12.71
N ASN A 42 -3.46 -0.93 12.32
CA ASN A 42 -2.35 -1.84 12.64
C ASN A 42 -1.16 -1.02 13.20
N ARG A 43 0.04 -1.59 13.25
CA ARG A 43 1.28 -0.94 13.71
C ARG A 43 2.37 -0.95 12.63
N ILE A 44 1.96 -0.93 11.36
CA ILE A 44 2.87 -0.99 10.21
C ILE A 44 3.68 0.29 10.17
N ARG A 45 5.00 0.15 9.97
CA ARG A 45 5.94 1.29 10.01
C ARG A 45 6.44 1.71 8.64
N GLU A 46 6.48 0.77 7.71
CA GLU A 46 7.14 0.97 6.42
C GLU A 46 6.37 0.27 5.31
N VAL A 47 6.40 0.88 4.13
CA VAL A 47 5.89 0.29 2.89
C VAL A 47 7.08 0.04 1.95
N PRO A 48 7.68 -1.17 1.97
CA PRO A 48 8.76 -1.53 1.06
C PRO A 48 8.23 -1.81 -0.35
N SER A 49 9.12 -1.80 -1.35
CA SER A 49 8.73 -1.94 -2.77
C SER A 49 8.42 -3.36 -3.23
N ASP A 50 8.69 -4.37 -2.41
CA ASP A 50 8.67 -5.78 -2.81
C ASP A 50 7.54 -6.60 -2.17
N ARG A 51 6.61 -5.96 -1.46
CA ARG A 51 5.56 -6.65 -0.69
C ARG A 51 4.15 -6.50 -1.21
N LEU A 52 3.87 -5.42 -1.95
CA LEU A 52 2.54 -5.16 -2.49
C LEU A 52 2.37 -5.82 -3.87
N PRO A 53 1.19 -6.39 -4.17
CA PRO A 53 0.88 -6.87 -5.52
C PRO A 53 0.56 -5.70 -6.46
N ALA A 54 1.06 -5.76 -7.68
CA ALA A 54 0.84 -4.75 -8.72
C ALA A 54 -0.63 -4.63 -9.17
N SER A 55 -1.47 -5.63 -8.85
CA SER A 55 -2.89 -5.67 -9.23
C SER A 55 -3.82 -4.84 -8.33
N LEU A 56 -3.28 -4.19 -7.29
CA LEU A 56 -4.10 -3.45 -6.33
C LEU A 56 -4.75 -2.21 -6.98
N SER A 57 -6.05 -2.07 -6.74
CA SER A 57 -6.82 -0.85 -6.99
C SER A 57 -7.13 -0.07 -5.71
N GLU A 58 -7.23 -0.75 -4.56
CA GLU A 58 -7.52 -0.12 -3.27
C GLU A 58 -6.55 -0.60 -2.17
N LEU A 59 -5.85 0.36 -1.57
CA LEU A 59 -4.92 0.13 -0.47
C LEU A 59 -5.27 1.00 0.76
N LYS A 60 -5.67 0.34 1.85
CA LYS A 60 -6.01 1.00 3.11
C LYS A 60 -4.91 0.81 4.14
N LEU A 61 -4.19 1.88 4.44
CA LEU A 61 -3.08 1.94 5.40
C LEU A 61 -3.29 3.00 6.50
N HIS A 62 -4.48 3.59 6.58
CA HIS A 62 -4.77 4.59 7.60
C HIS A 62 -4.71 4.02 9.02
N ASN A 63 -4.50 4.88 10.02
CA ASN A 63 -4.33 4.49 11.43
C ASN A 63 -3.23 3.43 11.63
N ASN A 64 -2.02 3.72 11.13
CA ASN A 64 -0.82 2.90 11.32
C ASN A 64 0.31 3.76 11.94
N GLU A 65 1.52 3.21 12.04
CA GLU A 65 2.72 3.90 12.51
C GLU A 65 3.67 4.24 11.35
N LEU A 66 3.16 4.45 10.14
CA LEU A 66 3.99 4.64 8.95
C LEU A 66 4.92 5.84 9.14
N ARG A 67 6.20 5.62 8.89
CA ARG A 67 7.25 6.64 8.88
C ARG A 67 7.90 6.81 7.51
N TRP A 68 7.83 5.77 6.67
CA TRP A 68 8.52 5.74 5.39
C TRP A 68 7.77 4.87 4.38
N ILE A 69 7.79 5.32 3.12
CA ILE A 69 7.27 4.61 1.95
C ILE A 69 8.39 4.61 0.92
N ALA A 70 8.77 3.44 0.42
CA ALA A 70 9.82 3.37 -0.58
C ALA A 70 9.40 4.12 -1.85
N PRO A 71 10.32 4.85 -2.51
CA PRO A 71 10.00 5.62 -3.72
C PRO A 71 9.27 4.81 -4.79
N ASP A 72 9.67 3.55 -4.95
CA ASP A 72 9.15 2.67 -5.99
C ASP A 72 7.99 1.77 -5.51
N ALA A 73 7.61 1.84 -4.23
CA ALA A 73 6.57 0.96 -3.68
C ALA A 73 5.18 1.23 -4.26
N LEU A 74 4.91 2.49 -4.62
CA LEU A 74 3.64 2.89 -5.22
C LEU A 74 3.74 2.91 -6.76
N SER A 75 4.95 3.00 -7.32
CA SER A 75 5.17 3.03 -8.77
C SER A 75 4.74 1.76 -9.49
N LEU A 76 4.75 0.62 -8.79
CA LEU A 76 4.32 -0.66 -9.35
C LEU A 76 2.79 -0.85 -9.31
N LEU A 77 2.05 0.06 -8.67
CA LEU A 77 0.61 -0.04 -8.46
C LEU A 77 -0.14 0.77 -9.54
N GLU A 78 0.05 0.40 -10.80
CA GLU A 78 -0.50 1.13 -11.96
C GLU A 78 -2.03 1.20 -11.96
N ALA A 79 -2.71 0.24 -11.33
CA ALA A 79 -4.16 0.17 -11.21
C ALA A 79 -4.72 0.87 -9.96
N LEU A 80 -3.87 1.54 -9.16
CA LEU A 80 -4.29 2.07 -7.86
C LEU A 80 -5.20 3.29 -8.01
N GLU A 81 -6.44 3.13 -7.57
CA GLU A 81 -7.48 4.16 -7.58
C GLU A 81 -7.64 4.82 -6.21
N THR A 82 -7.43 4.07 -5.13
CA THR A 82 -7.63 4.56 -3.76
C THR A 82 -6.47 4.21 -2.84
N LEU A 83 -5.89 5.24 -2.22
CA LEU A 83 -4.85 5.12 -1.21
C LEU A 83 -5.20 5.91 0.04
N THR A 84 -5.38 5.24 1.18
CA THR A 84 -5.63 5.92 2.46
C THR A 84 -4.44 5.77 3.40
N LEU A 85 -3.89 6.91 3.83
CA LEU A 85 -2.69 7.07 4.65
C LEU A 85 -2.90 7.99 5.85
N HIS A 86 -4.09 8.58 6.05
CA HIS A 86 -4.38 9.41 7.22
C HIS A 86 -4.23 8.64 8.54
N GLY A 87 -4.07 9.32 9.66
CA GLY A 87 -3.78 8.69 10.94
C GLY A 87 -2.38 8.05 11.01
N ASN A 88 -1.44 8.46 10.16
CA ASN A 88 -0.03 8.05 10.22
C ASN A 88 0.83 9.24 10.65
N SER A 89 0.81 9.55 11.95
CA SER A 89 1.39 10.80 12.49
C SER A 89 2.91 10.93 12.33
N ARG A 90 3.61 9.86 11.96
CA ARG A 90 5.06 9.83 11.72
C ARG A 90 5.43 9.98 10.24
N LEU A 91 4.45 9.87 9.34
CA LEU A 91 4.67 9.94 7.91
C LEU A 91 4.82 11.40 7.51
N ARG A 92 6.00 11.78 7.03
CA ARG A 92 6.29 13.18 6.63
C ARG A 92 6.06 13.42 5.16
N CYS A 93 6.38 12.43 4.34
CA CYS A 93 6.25 12.55 2.90
C CYS A 93 5.73 11.27 2.25
N VAL A 94 5.14 11.44 1.05
CA VAL A 94 4.67 10.35 0.21
C VAL A 94 5.38 10.46 -1.14
N PRO A 95 5.98 9.38 -1.66
CA PRO A 95 6.60 9.39 -2.98
C PRO A 95 5.49 9.53 -4.03
N THR A 96 5.46 10.68 -4.71
CA THR A 96 4.37 11.06 -5.63
C THR A 96 4.73 10.74 -7.10
N ILE A 97 5.95 10.25 -7.37
CA ILE A 97 6.58 10.32 -8.70
C ILE A 97 6.06 9.25 -9.71
N SER A 98 5.16 8.34 -9.35
CA SER A 98 4.70 7.32 -10.31
C SER A 98 3.26 6.82 -10.15
N LEU A 99 2.43 7.51 -9.36
CA LEU A 99 1.01 7.44 -9.62
C LEU A 99 0.81 8.35 -10.83
N GLY A 100 0.38 7.80 -11.97
CA GLY A 100 -0.11 8.63 -13.06
C GLY A 100 -1.27 9.46 -12.52
N LEU A 101 -0.97 10.64 -12.00
CA LEU A 101 -1.93 11.61 -11.48
C LEU A 101 -2.71 12.22 -12.66
N GLU A 102 -3.28 11.37 -13.50
CA GLU A 102 -4.35 11.70 -14.42
C GLU A 102 -5.62 11.82 -13.57
N ASP A 103 -5.70 12.84 -12.71
CA ASP A 103 -6.90 13.32 -12.00
C ASP A 103 -7.82 12.32 -11.21
N GLU A 104 -7.58 11.00 -11.23
CA GLU A 104 -8.55 9.97 -10.82
C GLU A 104 -8.19 9.21 -9.52
N THR A 105 -6.90 9.15 -9.12
CA THR A 105 -6.51 8.44 -7.89
C THR A 105 -6.82 9.26 -6.64
N MET A 106 -7.71 8.75 -5.79
CA MET A 106 -8.06 9.33 -4.50
C MET A 106 -7.01 9.00 -3.43
N ILE A 107 -6.17 9.99 -3.09
CA ILE A 107 -5.16 9.89 -2.04
C ILE A 107 -5.61 10.65 -0.79
N SER A 108 -5.81 9.95 0.32
CA SER A 108 -6.17 10.53 1.62
C SER A 108 -4.96 10.52 2.56
N VAL A 109 -4.40 11.69 2.87
CA VAL A 109 -3.26 11.87 3.78
C VAL A 109 -3.58 12.90 4.87
N ASP A 110 -2.83 12.85 5.98
CA ASP A 110 -2.94 13.85 7.04
C ASP A 110 -2.47 15.24 6.58
N LYS A 111 -3.01 16.29 7.21
CA LYS A 111 -2.58 17.67 6.97
C LYS A 111 -1.09 17.82 7.30
N GLY A 112 -0.31 18.31 6.34
CA GLY A 112 1.12 18.57 6.52
C GLY A 112 2.04 17.52 5.89
N VAL A 113 1.51 16.38 5.44
CA VAL A 113 2.24 15.42 4.60
C VAL A 113 2.54 16.06 3.24
N ARG A 114 3.79 15.98 2.78
CA ARG A 114 4.25 16.60 1.52
C ARG A 114 4.69 15.53 0.50
N PRO A 115 4.73 15.84 -0.79
CA PRO A 115 5.47 15.03 -1.75
C PRO A 115 6.94 14.87 -1.33
N CYS A 116 7.49 13.66 -1.39
CA CYS A 116 8.93 13.47 -1.15
C CYS A 116 9.73 14.16 -2.28
N SER A 117 10.61 15.09 -1.94
CA SER A 117 11.55 15.69 -2.90
C SER A 117 12.72 14.72 -3.15
N SER A 118 13.29 14.69 -4.35
CA SER A 118 14.37 13.76 -4.77
C SER A 118 15.64 13.77 -3.90
N GLY A 119 15.75 14.63 -2.88
CA GLY A 119 16.80 14.60 -1.88
C GLY A 119 16.28 14.00 -0.59
N GLY A 120 16.71 12.77 -0.29
CA GLY A 120 16.27 12.02 0.88
C GLY A 120 16.50 12.78 2.19
N GLU A 121 15.42 12.99 2.93
CA GLU A 121 15.51 13.15 4.38
C GLU A 121 15.42 11.76 5.00
N ASN A 122 16.55 11.04 4.95
CA ASN A 122 16.78 9.86 5.76
C ASN A 122 17.10 10.31 7.19
N GLY A 123 16.24 9.95 8.15
CA GLY A 123 16.59 9.88 9.58
C GLY A 123 16.40 11.16 10.38
#